data_AF-A0A3A8ZPR3-F1
#
_entry.id   AF-A0A3A8ZPR3-F1
#
_cell.length_a   1.000
_cell.length_b   1.000
_cell.length_c   1.000
_cell.angle_alpha   90.00
_cell.angle_beta   90.00
_cell.angle_gamma   90.00
#
_symmetry.space_group_name_H-M   'P 1'
#
loop_
_entity.id
_entity.type
_entity.pdbx_description
1 polymer ?
#
loop_
_entity_poly.entity_id
_entity_poly.type
_entity_poly.pdbx_seq_one_letter_code
_entity_poly.pdbx_strand_id
1 'polypeptide(L)'
;MMYMHYCKRCQRVHMLNGHKQFCPRCQGKITELKLSYLDYASMDASQRVSFTVCCADDEQLRKLSTTYRMYKYSKWYKELQRQLAQPVIHSYVSPEHAPLENAVSIL
;
A
#
# COMPACT_ATOMS: atom_id res chain seq x y z
N MET A 1 -10.72 -3.60 18.92
CA MET A 1 -11.19 -4.86 18.31
C MET A 1 -9.98 -5.65 17.82
N MET A 2 -10.03 -6.98 17.89
CA MET A 2 -8.96 -7.87 17.42
C MET A 2 -9.03 -8.08 15.91
N TYR A 3 -7.88 -8.07 15.24
CA TYR A 3 -7.75 -8.30 13.81
C TYR A 3 -6.61 -9.28 13.52
N MET A 4 -6.80 -10.08 12.47
CA MET A 4 -5.83 -11.08 12.01
C MET A 4 -4.88 -10.44 11.01
N HIS A 5 -3.58 -10.64 11.18
CA HIS A 5 -2.56 -10.07 10.31
C HIS A 5 -1.53 -11.12 9.93
N TYR A 6 -1.08 -11.12 8.69
CA TYR A 6 0.01 -11.97 8.23
C TYR A 6 1.31 -11.19 8.07
N CYS A 7 2.40 -11.71 8.62
CA CYS A 7 3.74 -11.20 8.38
C CYS A 7 4.49 -12.13 7.43
N LYS A 8 4.77 -11.66 6.21
CA LYS A 8 5.51 -12.45 5.21
C LYS A 8 6.94 -12.78 5.63
N ARG A 9 7.62 -11.85 6.31
CA ARG A 9 9.00 -12.08 6.81
C ARG A 9 9.05 -13.13 7.91
N CYS A 10 8.08 -13.12 8.82
CA CYS A 10 8.00 -14.09 9.91
C CYS A 10 7.23 -15.36 9.54
N GLN A 11 6.61 -15.39 8.35
CA GLN A 11 5.67 -16.43 7.90
C GLN A 11 4.66 -16.82 8.98
N ARG A 12 4.06 -15.81 9.62
CA ARG A 12 3.21 -16.00 10.80
C ARG A 12 1.98 -15.13 10.77
N VAL A 13 0.87 -15.72 11.20
CA VAL A 13 -0.37 -15.02 11.51
C VAL A 13 -0.33 -14.51 12.95
N HIS A 14 -0.65 -13.22 13.12
CA HIS A 14 -0.73 -12.51 14.38
C HIS A 14 -2.16 -12.07 14.63
N MET A 15 -2.65 -12.31 15.84
CA MET A 15 -3.89 -11.70 16.34
C MET A 15 -3.51 -10.45 17.13
N LEU A 16 -3.85 -9.28 16.61
CA LEU A 16 -3.43 -7.99 17.16
C LEU A 16 -4.64 -7.09 17.43
N ASN A 17 -4.51 -6.22 18.42
CA ASN A 17 -5.50 -5.19 18.71
C ASN A 17 -5.40 -4.04 17.70
N GLY A 18 -6.49 -3.76 16.98
CA GLY A 18 -6.57 -2.69 16.00
C GLY A 18 -5.84 -2.99 14.68
N HIS A 19 -5.99 -2.08 13.73
CA HIS A 19 -5.39 -2.14 12.40
C HIS A 19 -3.89 -1.81 12.49
N LYS A 20 -3.03 -2.83 12.49
CA LYS A 20 -1.57 -2.65 12.62
C LYS A 20 -0.89 -2.75 11.27
N GLN A 21 0.07 -1.88 11.04
CA GLN A 21 0.85 -1.85 9.79
C GLN A 21 2.18 -2.57 9.89
N PHE A 22 2.69 -2.78 11.11
CA PHE A 22 4.02 -3.33 11.37
C PHE A 22 3.97 -4.54 12.29
N CYS A 23 4.81 -5.53 11.99
CA CYS A 23 4.95 -6.75 12.76
C CYS A 23 5.60 -6.44 14.12
N PRO A 24 5.03 -6.87 15.24
CA PRO A 24 5.62 -6.62 16.56
C PRO A 24 6.96 -7.33 16.75
N ARG A 25 7.26 -8.37 15.95
CA ARG A 25 8.49 -9.14 16.03
C ARG A 25 9.62 -8.57 15.18
N CYS A 26 9.36 -8.35 13.89
CA CYS A 26 10.41 -7.99 12.93
C CYS A 26 10.31 -6.55 12.40
N GLN A 27 9.32 -5.78 12.85
CA GLN A 27 9.02 -4.41 12.39
C GLN A 27 8.74 -4.28 10.88
N GLY A 28 8.68 -5.39 10.14
CA GLY A 28 8.31 -5.41 8.73
C GLY A 28 6.82 -5.15 8.53
N LYS A 29 6.43 -4.77 7.31
CA LYS A 29 5.02 -4.60 6.95
C LYS A 29 4.23 -5.90 7.16
N ILE A 30 3.01 -5.77 7.65
CA ILE A 30 2.05 -6.86 7.80
C ILE A 30 0.80 -6.57 6.98
N THR A 31 0.14 -7.64 6.57
CA THR A 31 -1.11 -7.58 5.80
C THR A 31 -2.26 -7.96 6.71
N GLU A 32 -3.23 -7.06 6.86
CA GLU A 32 -4.48 -7.39 7.56
C GLU A 32 -5.29 -8.39 6.71
N LEU A 33 -5.79 -9.44 7.33
CA LEU A 33 -6.49 -10.54 6.67
C LEU A 33 -8.01 -10.39 6.82
N LYS A 34 -8.74 -10.75 5.77
CA LYS A 34 -10.19 -10.97 5.80
C LYS A 34 -10.51 -12.31 6.46
N LEU A 35 -10.09 -12.47 7.71
CA LEU A 35 -10.30 -13.67 8.51
C LEU A 35 -10.79 -13.25 9.90
N SER A 36 -11.90 -13.83 10.35
CA SER A 36 -12.39 -13.56 11.70
C SER A 36 -11.56 -14.31 12.75
N TYR A 37 -11.60 -13.83 13.99
CA TYR A 37 -10.98 -14.53 15.10
C TYR A 37 -11.54 -15.94 15.28
N LEU A 38 -12.87 -16.09 15.20
CA LEU A 38 -13.56 -17.37 15.42
C LEU A 38 -13.16 -18.40 14.36
N ASP A 39 -13.12 -18.00 13.09
CA ASP A 39 -12.71 -18.90 12.01
C ASP A 39 -11.29 -19.41 12.24
N TYR A 40 -10.33 -18.53 12.55
CA TYR A 40 -8.95 -18.95 12.81
C TYR A 40 -8.82 -19.79 14.08
N ALA A 41 -9.58 -19.47 15.13
CA ALA A 41 -9.56 -20.23 16.38
C ALA A 41 -10.08 -21.66 16.17
N SER A 42 -11.09 -21.84 15.31
CA SER A 42 -11.63 -23.16 14.94
C SER A 42 -10.71 -24.01 14.05
N MET A 43 -9.70 -23.41 13.41
CA MET A 43 -8.78 -24.16 12.57
C MET A 43 -7.89 -25.09 13.39
N ASP A 44 -7.80 -26.34 12.96
CA ASP A 44 -6.83 -27.30 13.48
C ASP A 44 -5.39 -26.98 13.03
N ALA A 45 -4.42 -27.74 13.55
CA ALA A 45 -3.01 -27.52 13.24
C ALA A 45 -2.70 -27.64 11.74
N SER A 46 -3.29 -28.62 11.05
CA SER A 46 -3.07 -28.85 9.62
C SER A 46 -3.66 -27.72 8.78
N GLN A 47 -4.87 -27.28 9.11
CA GLN A 47 -5.54 -26.17 8.46
C GLN A 47 -4.77 -24.86 8.64
N ARG A 48 -4.19 -24.62 9.83
CA ARG A 48 -3.34 -23.44 10.06
C ARG A 48 -2.05 -23.47 9.24
N VAL A 49 -1.45 -24.64 9.06
CA VAL A 49 -0.27 -24.80 8.19
C VAL A 49 -0.66 -24.51 6.75
N SER A 50 -1.70 -25.16 6.22
CA SER A 50 -2.21 -24.92 4.87
C SER A 50 -2.57 -23.44 4.63
N PHE A 51 -3.25 -22.81 5.59
CA PHE A 51 -3.59 -21.40 5.52
C PHE A 51 -2.34 -20.50 5.49
N THR A 52 -1.32 -20.83 6.28
CA THR A 52 -0.05 -20.10 6.29
C THR A 52 0.69 -20.25 4.96
N VAL A 53 0.67 -21.44 4.35
CA VAL A 53 1.22 -21.68 3.00
C VAL A 53 0.47 -20.84 1.96
N CYS A 54 -0.87 -20.79 2.01
CA CYS A 54 -1.64 -19.90 1.14
C CYS A 54 -1.27 -18.43 1.34
N CYS A 55 -1.04 -17.98 2.59
CA CYS A 55 -0.63 -16.60 2.84
C CYS A 55 0.79 -16.27 2.34
N ALA A 56 1.66 -17.26 2.17
CA ALA A 56 3.01 -17.05 1.65
C ALA A 56 3.02 -16.73 0.14
N ASP A 57 2.02 -17.22 -0.59
CA ASP A 57 1.79 -16.87 -1.99
C ASP A 57 1.18 -15.46 -2.13
N ASP A 58 1.76 -14.64 -3.01
CA ASP A 58 1.37 -13.23 -3.15
C ASP A 58 -0.03 -13.04 -3.73
N GLU A 59 -0.45 -13.90 -4.66
CA GLU A 59 -1.75 -13.80 -5.29
C GLU A 59 -2.86 -14.18 -4.31
N GLN A 60 -2.66 -15.27 -3.59
CA GLN A 60 -3.55 -15.72 -2.53
C GLN A 60 -3.59 -14.71 -1.38
N LEU A 61 -2.44 -14.19 -0.94
CA LEU A 61 -2.37 -13.17 0.10
C LEU A 61 -3.17 -11.92 -0.28
N ARG A 62 -3.12 -11.50 -1.56
CA ARG A 62 -3.92 -10.37 -2.04
C ARG A 62 -5.42 -10.64 -1.93
N LYS A 63 -5.88 -11.85 -2.28
CA LYS A 63 -7.30 -12.27 -2.15
C LYS A 63 -7.75 -12.35 -0.70
N LEU A 64 -6.85 -12.79 0.18
CA LEU A 64 -7.09 -12.91 1.62
C LEU A 64 -6.94 -11.58 2.36
N SER A 65 -6.35 -10.56 1.74
CA SER A 65 -6.13 -9.26 2.38
C SER A 65 -7.42 -8.45 2.51
N THR A 66 -7.50 -7.65 3.57
CA THR A 66 -8.49 -6.60 3.72
C THR A 66 -7.78 -5.28 3.95
N THR A 67 -8.40 -4.18 3.52
CA THR A 67 -7.91 -2.85 3.82
C THR A 67 -8.87 -2.18 4.78
N TYR A 68 -8.35 -1.64 5.88
CA TYR A 68 -9.15 -0.88 6.83
C TYR A 68 -9.84 0.29 6.12
N ARG A 69 -11.15 0.21 5.88
CA ARG A 69 -11.88 1.16 5.01
C ARG A 69 -11.70 2.63 5.42
N MET A 70 -11.56 2.92 6.72
CA MET A 70 -11.47 4.31 7.18
C MET A 70 -10.07 4.92 7.05
N TYR A 71 -9.05 4.14 6.67
CA TYR A 71 -7.71 4.69 6.45
C TYR A 71 -7.74 5.82 5.40
N LYS A 72 -8.63 5.71 4.41
CA LYS A 72 -8.82 6.72 3.36
C LYS A 72 -9.33 8.07 3.87
N TYR A 73 -9.93 8.09 5.06
CA TYR A 73 -10.42 9.31 5.69
C TYR A 73 -9.41 9.92 6.66
N SER A 74 -8.28 9.25 6.91
CA SER A 74 -7.22 9.80 7.75
C SER A 74 -6.64 11.06 7.13
N LYS A 75 -6.26 12.04 7.97
CA LYS A 75 -5.60 13.27 7.52
C LYS A 75 -4.36 12.96 6.67
N TRP A 76 -3.59 11.96 7.09
CA TRP A 76 -2.40 11.50 6.39
C TRP A 76 -2.71 10.96 4.98
N TYR A 77 -3.76 10.16 4.80
CA TYR A 77 -4.09 9.64 3.48
C TYR A 77 -4.60 10.73 2.53
N LYS A 78 -5.40 11.68 3.05
CA LYS A 78 -5.83 12.85 2.27
C LYS A 78 -4.63 13.69 1.82
N GLU A 79 -3.63 13.84 2.68
CA GLU A 79 -2.37 14.52 2.34
C GLU A 79 -1.59 13.77 1.25
N LEU A 80 -1.41 12.46 1.40
CA LEU A 80 -0.75 11.63 0.40
C LEU A 80 -1.46 11.72 -0.96
N GLN A 81 -2.80 11.66 -0.96
CA GLN A 81 -3.59 11.77 -2.18
C GLN A 81 -3.43 13.16 -2.84
N ARG A 82 -3.34 14.23 -2.04
CA ARG A 82 -3.04 15.58 -2.53
C ARG A 82 -1.66 15.67 -3.18
N GLN A 83 -0.65 15.05 -2.60
CA GLN A 83 0.70 15.01 -3.15
C GLN A 83 0.79 14.21 -4.45
N LEU A 84 0.11 13.06 -4.52
CA LEU A 84 0.05 12.24 -5.73
C LEU A 84 -0.78 12.87 -6.87
N ALA A 85 -1.74 13.74 -6.52
CA ALA A 85 -2.57 14.45 -7.49
C ALA A 85 -1.92 15.72 -8.04
N GLN A 86 -0.76 16.16 -7.52
CA GLN A 86 -0.03 17.27 -8.12
C GLN A 86 0.65 16.78 -9.41
N PRO A 87 0.38 17.40 -10.57
CA PRO A 87 1.14 17.12 -11.78
C PRO A 87 2.60 17.53 -11.51
N VAL A 88 3.51 16.58 -11.67
CA VAL A 88 4.95 16.85 -11.68
C VAL A 88 5.23 17.72 -12.91
N ILE A 89 5.29 19.04 -12.71
CA ILE A 89 5.77 19.95 -13.74
C ILE A 89 7.28 19.70 -13.83
N HIS A 90 7.68 18.82 -14.74
CA HIS A 90 9.07 18.69 -15.14
C HIS A 90 9.40 19.94 -15.96
N SER A 91 9.93 20.98 -15.33
CA SER A 91 10.40 22.17 -16.03
C SER A 91 11.61 21.79 -16.88
N TYR A 92 11.38 21.37 -18.13
CA TYR A 92 12.43 21.41 -19.14
C TYR A 92 12.69 22.88 -19.43
N VAL A 93 13.87 23.36 -19.06
CA VAL A 93 14.38 24.65 -19.53
C VAL A 93 14.63 24.49 -21.02
N SER A 94 13.73 25.04 -21.85
CA SER A 94 13.92 25.13 -23.30
C SER A 94 14.77 26.37 -23.58
N PRO A 95 15.89 26.27 -24.34
CA PRO A 95 16.69 27.44 -24.69
C PRO A 95 15.87 28.39 -25.58
N GLU A 96 15.90 29.67 -25.25
CA GLU A 96 15.16 30.72 -25.92
C GLU A 96 15.61 30.91 -27.38
N HIS A 97 14.64 30.94 -28.30
CA HIS A 97 14.86 31.43 -29.66
C HIS A 97 14.88 32.97 -29.63
N ALA A 98 16.01 33.56 -30.00
CA ALA A 98 16.15 35.00 -30.20
C ALA A 98 15.22 35.52 -31.34
N PRO A 99 14.62 36.71 -31.20
CA PRO A 99 13.75 37.28 -32.23
C PRO A 99 14.56 37.91 -33.36
N LEU A 100 14.22 37.57 -34.61
CA LEU A 100 14.75 38.25 -35.79
C LEU A 100 13.79 39.41 -36.13
N GLU A 101 14.25 40.66 -35.92
CA GLU A 101 13.51 41.85 -36.32
C GLU A 101 13.62 42.10 -37.83
N ASN A 102 12.49 42.46 -38.43
CA ASN A 102 12.29 42.82 -39.82
C ASN A 102 13.21 43.98 -40.28
N ALA A 103 13.81 43.84 -41.47
CA ALA A 103 14.15 44.97 -42.32
C ALA A 103 13.49 44.78 -43.69
N VAL A 104 12.54 45.67 -43.99
CA VAL A 104 11.78 45.75 -45.24
C VAL A 104 12.43 46.77 -46.17
N SER A 105 12.55 46.39 -47.44
CA SER A 105 12.52 47.19 -48.69
C SER A 105 13.77 47.90 -49.26
N ILE A 106 14.06 47.48 -50.50
CA ILE A 106 14.22 48.26 -51.76
C ILE A 106 15.46 49.17 -51.89
N LEU A 107 16.40 48.79 -52.75
CA LEU A 107 16.54 49.24 -54.16
C LEU A 107 17.41 48.24 -54.95
#